data_AF-A0A5D0N8E7-F1
#
_entry.id   AF-A0A5D0N8E7-F1
#
_cell.length_a   1.000
_cell.length_b   1.000
_cell.length_c   1.000
_cell.angle_alpha   90.00
_cell.angle_beta   90.00
_cell.angle_gamma   90.00
#
_symmetry.space_group_name_H-M   'P 1'
#
loop_
_entity.id
_entity.type
_entity.pdbx_description
1 polymer ?
#
loop_
_entity_poly.entity_id
_entity_poly.type
_entity_poly.pdbx_seq_one_letter_code
_entity_poly.pdbx_strand_id
1 'polypeptide(L)'
;MPASPPPPDDAPSAAPAALWRGLARHRPPGVDAADRAWHSPVRGPWLTSVLGAVLLATLPLVIVTGLLDWIAYGPRLDQAFPRDVGWLHPPVFDWPTRPAWLFRLTQGLHVTLGIVLVPVVLGKLWSVVPKLFDWPPARSAAQALERLSLLLLVGGILFQTATGLLNIQYAYLFGFDFYTAHWYGAWIFTAALVTHVAIKLPRMLTALRGPGFARTPVERTRPEPADPDGLVARRPGPATMSRRGVLALVGGGALLLAALTVGQSVDALRRTALLLPRGRRIDDGPTGFPVNRSVAAAGVTPEQTGPGWRLTLRAGNRTVALDRARLLALAQHTAVLPIACVEGWSTSQSWTGVRLRDLAALVGAAGPATARVRSLERAGLFREAVLHGGQVTDPDALLALRVNGVDLSPDHGYPARVIVPALPGVHCTKWVAEIVFDG
;
A
#
# COMPACT_ATOMS: atom_id res chain seq x y z
N MET A 1 74.98 21.84 -8.56
CA MET A 1 73.57 21.42 -8.73
C MET A 1 73.45 19.99 -8.25
N PRO A 2 72.81 19.72 -7.10
CA PRO A 2 72.52 18.35 -6.68
C PRO A 2 71.23 17.86 -7.36
N ALA A 3 71.30 16.65 -7.92
CA ALA A 3 70.20 15.98 -8.61
C ALA A 3 69.01 15.72 -7.66
N SER A 4 67.80 15.96 -8.14
CA SER A 4 66.55 15.64 -7.44
C SER A 4 66.41 14.12 -7.26
N PRO A 5 65.88 13.64 -6.11
CA PRO A 5 65.65 12.21 -5.90
C PRO A 5 64.51 11.72 -6.82
N PRO A 6 64.53 10.44 -7.23
CA PRO A 6 63.46 9.87 -8.05
C PRO A 6 62.14 9.80 -7.27
N PRO A 7 60.97 9.85 -7.94
CA PRO A 7 59.67 9.70 -7.29
C PRO A 7 59.55 8.30 -6.68
N PRO A 8 58.82 8.14 -5.55
CA PRO A 8 58.72 6.85 -4.87
C PRO A 8 57.95 5.85 -5.73
N ASP A 9 58.56 4.69 -5.90
CA ASP A 9 58.06 3.51 -6.62
C ASP A 9 56.69 3.03 -6.13
N ASP A 10 55.99 2.46 -7.10
CA ASP A 10 54.72 1.74 -7.01
C ASP A 10 54.74 0.63 -5.95
N ALA A 11 54.15 0.92 -4.78
CA ALA A 11 53.70 -0.14 -3.89
C ALA A 11 52.56 -0.92 -4.58
N PRO A 12 52.55 -2.27 -4.54
CA PRO A 12 51.49 -3.08 -5.13
C PRO A 12 50.17 -2.76 -4.40
N SER A 13 49.34 -1.93 -5.02
CA SER A 13 48.09 -1.51 -4.42
C SER A 13 47.17 -2.72 -4.29
N ALA A 14 46.68 -2.97 -3.08
CA ALA A 14 45.69 -4.01 -2.81
C ALA A 14 44.57 -3.99 -3.87
N ALA A 15 44.14 -5.17 -4.30
CA ALA A 15 43.25 -5.37 -5.46
C ALA A 15 41.93 -4.55 -5.51
N PRO A 16 41.38 -3.94 -4.43
CA PRO A 16 40.32 -2.95 -4.60
C PRO A 16 40.82 -1.64 -5.25
N ALA A 17 42.00 -1.17 -4.88
CA ALA A 17 42.50 0.16 -5.24
C ALA A 17 42.90 0.27 -6.72
N ALA A 18 43.44 -0.78 -7.33
CA ALA A 18 43.77 -0.79 -8.76
C ALA A 18 42.50 -0.72 -9.63
N LEU A 19 41.46 -1.49 -9.27
CA LEU A 19 40.16 -1.49 -9.94
C LEU A 19 39.49 -0.11 -9.87
N TRP A 20 39.40 0.49 -8.69
CA TRP A 20 38.78 1.81 -8.52
C TRP A 20 39.55 2.92 -9.25
N ARG A 21 40.89 2.84 -9.29
CA ARG A 21 41.72 3.75 -10.10
C ARG A 21 41.56 3.52 -11.60
N GLY A 22 41.35 2.29 -12.04
CA GLY A 22 41.00 1.96 -13.42
C GLY A 22 39.66 2.56 -13.86
N LEU A 23 38.62 2.41 -13.03
CA LEU A 23 37.30 3.00 -13.26
C LEU A 23 37.33 4.53 -13.25
N ALA A 24 38.07 5.14 -12.32
CA ALA A 24 38.21 6.59 -12.26
C ALA A 24 38.80 7.19 -13.56
N ARG A 25 39.72 6.45 -14.21
CA ARG A 25 40.32 6.85 -15.50
C ARG A 25 39.36 6.74 -16.69
N HIS A 26 38.31 5.91 -16.61
CA HIS A 26 37.34 5.70 -17.69
C HIS A 26 35.99 6.33 -17.34
N ARG A 27 35.96 7.66 -17.27
CA ARG A 27 34.75 8.41 -16.93
C ARG A 27 33.77 8.42 -18.11
N PRO A 28 32.50 7.99 -17.94
CA PRO A 28 31.52 8.04 -19.02
C PRO A 28 31.19 9.49 -19.41
N PRO A 29 31.04 9.79 -20.71
CA PRO A 29 30.83 11.16 -21.20
C PRO A 29 29.56 11.85 -20.66
N GLY A 30 28.56 11.09 -20.22
CA GLY A 30 27.31 11.62 -19.64
C GLY A 30 27.43 12.15 -18.21
N VAL A 31 28.46 11.74 -17.44
CA VAL A 31 28.59 12.13 -16.02
C VAL A 31 28.86 13.62 -15.88
N ASP A 32 29.72 14.18 -16.72
CA ASP A 32 30.04 15.61 -16.70
C ASP A 32 28.87 16.49 -17.15
N ALA A 33 27.99 15.96 -18.02
CA ALA A 33 26.76 16.64 -18.42
C ALA A 33 25.74 16.67 -17.27
N ALA A 34 25.60 15.57 -16.52
CA ALA A 34 24.76 15.50 -15.33
C ALA A 34 25.29 16.40 -14.20
N ASP A 35 26.60 16.43 -13.96
CA ASP A 35 27.21 17.34 -12.99
C ASP A 35 27.00 18.82 -13.35
N ARG A 36 26.98 19.14 -14.66
CA ARG A 36 26.68 20.48 -15.13
C ARG A 36 25.22 20.83 -14.90
N ALA A 37 24.25 20.08 -15.41
CA ALA A 37 22.86 20.56 -15.42
C ALA A 37 22.20 20.74 -14.01
N TRP A 38 22.85 20.33 -12.92
CA TRP A 38 22.30 20.35 -11.56
C TRP A 38 22.78 21.59 -10.77
N HIS A 39 22.27 22.76 -11.17
CA HIS A 39 22.72 24.08 -10.69
C HIS A 39 21.87 24.71 -9.57
N SER A 40 20.78 24.10 -9.12
CA SER A 40 19.85 24.79 -8.20
C SER A 40 20.49 25.12 -6.83
N PRO A 41 20.55 26.40 -6.42
CA PRO A 41 21.10 26.81 -5.11
C PRO A 41 20.16 26.50 -3.93
N VAL A 42 18.95 26.03 -4.24
CA VAL A 42 17.90 25.69 -3.28
C VAL A 42 18.17 24.33 -2.63
N ARG A 43 18.97 23.49 -3.28
CA ARG A 43 19.39 22.20 -2.74
C ARG A 43 20.39 22.38 -1.60
N GLY A 44 20.27 21.52 -0.62
CA GLY A 44 21.19 21.43 0.50
C GLY A 44 20.68 20.51 1.60
N PRO A 45 21.47 20.37 2.68
CA PRO A 45 21.14 19.53 3.83
C PRO A 45 19.79 19.86 4.46
N TRP A 46 19.44 21.14 4.62
CA TRP A 46 18.19 21.54 5.28
C TRP A 46 16.95 21.08 4.50
N LEU A 47 16.85 21.41 3.21
CA LEU A 47 15.67 21.04 2.41
C LEU A 47 15.52 19.52 2.30
N THR A 48 16.65 18.83 2.09
CA THR A 48 16.70 17.36 2.01
C THR A 48 16.26 16.71 3.32
N SER A 49 16.57 17.33 4.45
CA SER A 49 16.17 16.88 5.78
C SER A 49 14.71 17.15 6.09
N VAL A 50 14.13 18.28 5.64
CA VAL A 50 12.68 18.55 5.78
C VAL A 50 11.87 17.50 5.04
N LEU A 51 12.19 17.22 3.78
CA LEU A 51 11.52 16.16 3.00
C LEU A 51 11.75 14.78 3.63
N GLY A 52 12.96 14.54 4.15
CA GLY A 52 13.29 13.31 4.88
C GLY A 52 12.46 13.13 6.15
N ALA A 53 12.21 14.20 6.91
CA ALA A 53 11.41 14.16 8.13
C ALA A 53 9.94 13.84 7.86
N VAL A 54 9.36 14.41 6.79
CA VAL A 54 8.00 14.04 6.36
C VAL A 54 7.93 12.55 6.05
N LEU A 55 8.85 12.04 5.23
CA LEU A 55 8.91 10.61 4.90
C LEU A 55 9.16 9.72 6.13
N LEU A 56 10.02 10.14 7.06
CA LEU A 56 10.28 9.41 8.29
C LEU A 56 9.04 9.31 9.19
N ALA A 57 8.18 10.33 9.19
CA ALA A 57 6.93 10.31 9.94
C ALA A 57 5.85 9.46 9.26
N THR A 58 5.78 9.46 7.92
CA THR A 58 4.66 8.86 7.19
C THR A 58 4.92 7.44 6.67
N LEU A 59 6.15 7.11 6.27
CA LEU A 59 6.47 5.78 5.74
C LEU A 59 6.27 4.65 6.77
N PRO A 60 6.59 4.83 8.08
CA PRO A 60 6.27 3.81 9.07
C PRO A 60 4.77 3.50 9.14
N LEU A 61 3.90 4.51 8.95
CA LEU A 61 2.46 4.29 8.90
C LEU A 61 2.09 3.41 7.70
N VAL A 62 2.61 3.70 6.50
CA VAL A 62 2.37 2.90 5.29
C VAL A 62 2.85 1.46 5.47
N ILE A 63 4.04 1.26 6.05
CA ILE A 63 4.60 -0.08 6.30
C ILE A 63 3.71 -0.84 7.29
N VAL A 64 3.38 -0.24 8.42
CA VAL A 64 2.57 -0.87 9.46
C VAL A 64 1.17 -1.20 8.94
N THR A 65 0.52 -0.28 8.24
CA THR A 65 -0.82 -0.56 7.70
C THR A 65 -0.79 -1.65 6.64
N GLY A 66 0.23 -1.72 5.78
CA GLY A 66 0.37 -2.81 4.82
C GLY A 66 0.58 -4.18 5.47
N LEU A 67 1.37 -4.23 6.56
CA LEU A 67 1.54 -5.46 7.35
C LEU A 67 0.24 -5.86 8.06
N LEU A 68 -0.50 -4.91 8.60
CA LEU A 68 -1.81 -5.15 9.21
C LEU A 68 -2.83 -5.64 8.18
N ASP A 69 -2.84 -5.06 6.98
CA ASP A 69 -3.73 -5.49 5.90
C ASP A 69 -3.43 -6.94 5.48
N TRP A 70 -2.15 -7.34 5.44
CA TRP A 70 -1.79 -8.75 5.23
C TRP A 70 -2.27 -9.68 6.35
N ILE A 71 -2.25 -9.24 7.61
CA ILE A 71 -2.85 -10.01 8.73
C ILE A 71 -4.37 -10.09 8.60
N ALA A 72 -5.03 -9.00 8.17
CA ALA A 72 -6.48 -8.96 7.92
C ALA A 72 -6.91 -9.95 6.82
N TYR A 73 -5.99 -10.26 5.91
CA TYR A 73 -6.12 -11.31 4.91
C TYR A 73 -6.06 -12.74 5.50
N GLY A 74 -5.87 -12.93 6.81
CA GLY A 74 -6.04 -14.22 7.48
C GLY A 74 -4.96 -15.25 7.16
N PRO A 75 -3.67 -15.00 7.44
CA PRO A 75 -2.59 -15.96 7.21
C PRO A 75 -2.75 -17.25 8.03
N ARG A 76 -3.37 -17.18 9.22
CA ARG A 76 -3.72 -18.37 10.04
C ARG A 76 -4.74 -19.30 9.38
N LEU A 77 -5.45 -18.79 8.37
CA LEU A 77 -6.48 -19.50 7.61
C LEU A 77 -5.99 -19.87 6.20
N ASP A 78 -4.68 -19.74 5.93
CA ASP A 78 -4.05 -20.04 4.63
C ASP A 78 -4.64 -19.28 3.42
N GLN A 79 -5.20 -18.09 3.68
CA GLN A 79 -5.85 -17.28 2.63
C GLN A 79 -5.17 -15.92 2.38
N ALA A 80 -4.05 -15.65 3.06
CA ALA A 80 -3.28 -14.44 2.81
C ALA A 80 -2.44 -14.52 1.53
N PHE A 81 -2.23 -13.37 0.88
CA PHE A 81 -1.42 -13.26 -0.32
C PHE A 81 -0.22 -12.32 -0.07
N PRO A 82 1.02 -12.74 -0.36
CA PRO A 82 1.41 -14.12 -0.72
C PRO A 82 1.24 -15.08 0.48
N ARG A 83 1.03 -16.38 0.19
CA ARG A 83 0.89 -17.43 1.22
C ARG A 83 2.24 -17.78 1.86
N ASP A 84 3.22 -18.07 1.02
CA ASP A 84 4.54 -18.55 1.46
C ASP A 84 5.52 -17.39 1.67
N VAL A 85 5.46 -16.79 2.86
CA VAL A 85 6.32 -15.65 3.24
C VAL A 85 7.58 -16.04 4.02
N GLY A 86 7.75 -17.33 4.32
CA GLY A 86 8.87 -17.85 5.09
C GLY A 86 8.94 -17.22 6.48
N TRP A 87 10.09 -16.65 6.82
CA TRP A 87 10.37 -15.96 8.09
C TRP A 87 10.13 -14.43 8.05
N LEU A 88 9.80 -13.90 6.86
CA LEU A 88 9.61 -12.46 6.64
C LEU A 88 8.15 -12.07 6.88
N HIS A 89 7.66 -12.26 8.10
CA HIS A 89 6.31 -11.86 8.50
C HIS A 89 6.25 -11.37 9.95
N PRO A 90 5.30 -10.48 10.27
CA PRO A 90 5.02 -10.10 11.65
C PRO A 90 4.35 -11.25 12.43
N PRO A 91 4.28 -11.19 13.77
CA PRO A 91 3.45 -12.10 14.55
C PRO A 91 2.00 -12.10 14.05
N VAL A 92 1.48 -13.29 13.75
CA VAL A 92 0.12 -13.46 13.23
C VAL A 92 -0.88 -13.64 14.36
N PHE A 93 -2.04 -12.98 14.23
CA PHE A 93 -3.15 -13.06 15.16
C PHE A 93 -4.48 -13.08 14.43
N ASP A 94 -5.54 -13.49 15.11
CA ASP A 94 -6.89 -13.49 14.53
C ASP A 94 -7.35 -12.04 14.39
N TRP A 95 -7.64 -11.65 13.16
CA TRP A 95 -8.00 -10.26 12.86
C TRP A 95 -9.29 -9.86 13.60
N PRO A 96 -9.28 -8.77 14.39
CA PRO A 96 -10.42 -8.39 15.21
C PRO A 96 -11.58 -7.87 14.35
N THR A 97 -12.81 -8.12 14.80
CA THR A 97 -14.03 -7.62 14.14
C THR A 97 -14.41 -6.20 14.58
N ARG A 98 -13.75 -5.67 15.63
CA ARG A 98 -14.04 -4.37 16.23
C ARG A 98 -12.78 -3.51 16.37
N PRO A 99 -12.88 -2.19 16.14
CA PRO A 99 -14.06 -1.47 15.62
C PRO A 99 -14.37 -1.87 14.17
N ALA A 100 -15.65 -1.83 13.76
CA ALA A 100 -16.10 -2.33 12.45
C ALA A 100 -15.44 -1.63 11.24
N TRP A 101 -14.91 -0.43 11.44
CA TRP A 101 -14.19 0.35 10.43
C TRP A 101 -12.69 0.05 10.37
N LEU A 102 -12.16 -0.86 11.18
CA LEU A 102 -10.71 -1.06 11.33
C LEU A 102 -9.98 -1.28 10.00
N PHE A 103 -10.44 -2.24 9.18
CA PHE A 103 -9.83 -2.48 7.87
C PHE A 103 -10.01 -1.31 6.88
N ARG A 104 -11.13 -0.58 6.96
CA ARG A 104 -11.30 0.68 6.22
C ARG A 104 -10.23 1.70 6.59
N LEU A 105 -9.85 1.79 7.87
CA LEU A 105 -8.80 2.71 8.30
C LEU A 105 -7.42 2.25 7.82
N THR A 106 -7.04 1.00 8.06
CA THR A 106 -5.69 0.51 7.71
C THR A 106 -5.47 0.58 6.20
N GLN A 107 -6.38 0.01 5.42
CA GLN A 107 -6.32 0.01 3.97
C GLN A 107 -6.43 1.42 3.37
N GLY A 108 -7.34 2.24 3.92
CA GLY A 108 -7.53 3.62 3.49
C GLY A 108 -6.28 4.47 3.72
N LEU A 109 -5.64 4.34 4.88
CA LEU A 109 -4.37 5.01 5.18
C LEU A 109 -3.23 4.51 4.29
N HIS A 110 -3.10 3.19 4.11
CA HIS A 110 -2.05 2.59 3.28
C HIS A 110 -2.07 3.16 1.86
N VAL A 111 -3.24 3.10 1.20
CA VAL A 111 -3.40 3.56 -0.19
C VAL A 111 -3.34 5.08 -0.29
N THR A 112 -4.04 5.81 0.59
CA THR A 112 -4.06 7.28 0.54
C THR A 112 -2.67 7.86 0.75
N LEU A 113 -1.92 7.39 1.76
CA LEU A 113 -0.55 7.85 1.98
C LEU A 113 0.38 7.42 0.84
N GLY A 114 0.21 6.22 0.28
CA GLY A 114 0.96 5.77 -0.90
C GLY A 114 0.83 6.74 -2.09
N ILE A 115 -0.37 7.29 -2.32
CA ILE A 115 -0.63 8.30 -3.35
C ILE A 115 -0.10 9.68 -2.94
N VAL A 116 -0.44 10.14 -1.74
CA VAL A 116 -0.12 11.50 -1.23
C VAL A 116 1.39 11.73 -1.13
N LEU A 117 2.17 10.68 -0.88
CA LEU A 117 3.62 10.79 -0.75
C LEU A 117 4.37 10.86 -2.08
N VAL A 118 3.71 10.63 -3.23
CA VAL A 118 4.37 10.68 -4.56
C VAL A 118 5.16 11.99 -4.77
N PRO A 119 4.59 13.20 -4.55
CA PRO A 119 5.33 14.44 -4.74
C PRO A 119 6.47 14.61 -3.73
N VAL A 120 6.32 14.08 -2.51
CA VAL A 120 7.35 14.13 -1.47
C VAL A 120 8.53 13.24 -1.83
N VAL A 121 8.26 12.01 -2.32
CA VAL A 121 9.28 11.09 -2.83
C VAL A 121 10.01 11.71 -4.01
N LEU A 122 9.29 12.27 -4.99
CA LEU A 122 9.90 12.93 -6.15
C LEU A 122 10.75 14.15 -5.73
N GLY A 123 10.26 14.97 -4.80
CA GLY A 123 11.02 16.08 -4.24
C GLY A 123 12.28 15.63 -3.51
N LYS A 124 12.20 14.54 -2.74
CA LYS A 124 13.33 13.94 -2.03
C LYS A 124 14.35 13.37 -3.00
N LEU A 125 13.90 12.67 -4.04
CA LEU A 125 14.77 12.15 -5.10
C LEU A 125 15.49 13.30 -5.78
N TRP A 126 14.76 14.32 -6.25
CA TRP A 126 15.33 15.52 -6.87
C TRP A 126 16.43 16.16 -6.01
N SER A 127 16.24 16.22 -4.68
CA SER A 127 17.22 16.81 -3.77
C SER A 127 18.53 16.01 -3.65
N VAL A 128 18.51 14.72 -4.00
CA VAL A 128 19.66 13.80 -3.91
C VAL A 128 20.15 13.24 -5.25
N VAL A 129 19.47 13.52 -6.39
CA VAL A 129 19.73 12.90 -7.70
C VAL A 129 21.22 12.86 -8.11
N PRO A 130 22.06 13.90 -7.95
CA PRO A 130 23.45 13.82 -8.41
C PRO A 130 24.25 12.68 -7.82
N LYS A 131 23.91 12.25 -6.59
CA LYS A 131 24.58 11.12 -5.95
C LYS A 131 24.42 9.82 -6.74
N LEU A 132 23.34 9.70 -7.53
CA LEU A 132 23.12 8.54 -8.40
C LEU A 132 24.09 8.53 -9.59
N PHE A 133 24.67 9.67 -9.94
CA PHE A 133 25.58 9.84 -11.08
C PHE A 133 27.05 10.06 -10.67
N ASP A 134 27.37 10.08 -9.37
CA ASP A 134 28.76 10.26 -8.90
C ASP A 134 29.68 9.16 -9.47
N TRP A 135 30.81 9.57 -10.05
CA TRP A 135 31.83 8.69 -10.62
C TRP A 135 33.20 8.88 -9.95
N PRO A 136 33.99 7.81 -9.68
CA PRO A 136 33.66 6.38 -9.84
C PRO A 136 32.53 5.94 -8.89
N PRO A 137 31.80 4.86 -9.22
CA PRO A 137 30.64 4.41 -8.46
C PRO A 137 31.00 3.97 -7.03
N ALA A 138 32.23 3.54 -6.78
CA ALA A 138 32.77 3.42 -5.43
C ALA A 138 34.29 3.62 -5.46
N ARG A 139 34.86 3.90 -4.29
CA ARG A 139 36.30 4.02 -4.04
C ARG A 139 36.76 3.04 -2.96
N SER A 140 35.83 2.33 -2.34
CA SER A 140 36.06 1.30 -1.33
C SER A 140 34.88 0.32 -1.26
N ALA A 141 35.08 -0.85 -0.65
CA ALA A 141 34.01 -1.81 -0.41
C ALA A 141 32.89 -1.23 0.47
N ALA A 142 33.26 -0.45 1.50
CA ALA A 142 32.30 0.25 2.35
C ALA A 142 31.43 1.23 1.54
N GLN A 143 32.02 1.98 0.60
CA GLN A 143 31.27 2.89 -0.27
C GLN A 143 30.38 2.12 -1.26
N ALA A 144 30.83 0.97 -1.76
CA ALA A 144 30.02 0.11 -2.62
C ALA A 144 28.78 -0.42 -1.87
N LEU A 145 28.93 -0.82 -0.61
CA LEU A 145 27.82 -1.23 0.26
C LEU A 145 26.87 -0.06 0.56
N GLU A 146 27.40 1.14 0.82
CA GLU A 146 26.57 2.35 0.98
C GLU A 146 25.75 2.63 -0.29
N ARG A 147 26.36 2.51 -1.48
CA ARG A 147 25.68 2.69 -2.76
C ARG A 147 24.63 1.62 -3.04
N LEU A 148 24.92 0.36 -2.70
CA LEU A 148 23.94 -0.72 -2.82
C LEU A 148 22.74 -0.46 -1.91
N SER A 149 22.96 -0.04 -0.66
CA SER A 149 21.88 0.35 0.25
C SER A 149 21.03 1.49 -0.31
N LEU A 150 21.65 2.51 -0.91
CA LEU A 150 20.95 3.61 -1.57
C LEU A 150 20.16 3.13 -2.80
N LEU A 151 20.72 2.22 -3.60
CA LEU A 151 20.02 1.63 -4.75
C LEU A 151 18.78 0.85 -4.30
N LEU A 152 18.90 0.04 -3.25
CA LEU A 152 17.76 -0.71 -2.69
C LEU A 152 16.71 0.23 -2.07
N LEU A 153 17.14 1.33 -1.46
CA LEU A 153 16.23 2.34 -0.92
C LEU A 153 15.44 3.05 -2.03
N VAL A 154 16.15 3.59 -3.03
CA VAL A 154 15.56 4.35 -4.14
C VAL A 154 14.76 3.45 -5.06
N GLY A 155 15.32 2.31 -5.46
CA GLY A 155 14.65 1.31 -6.25
C GLY A 155 13.44 0.74 -5.52
N GLY A 156 13.57 0.47 -4.21
CA GLY A 156 12.49 -0.01 -3.36
C GLY A 156 11.31 0.97 -3.30
N ILE A 157 11.52 2.24 -2.95
CA ILE A 157 10.40 3.20 -2.87
C ILE A 157 9.74 3.41 -4.24
N LEU A 158 10.53 3.52 -5.32
CA LEU A 158 10.00 3.69 -6.66
C LEU A 158 9.19 2.46 -7.11
N PHE A 159 9.71 1.27 -6.85
CA PHE A 159 9.03 0.01 -7.14
C PHE A 159 7.71 -0.10 -6.37
N GLN A 160 7.73 0.14 -5.07
CA GLN A 160 6.54 0.07 -4.21
C GLN A 160 5.48 1.09 -4.63
N THR A 161 5.87 2.35 -4.83
CA THR A 161 4.95 3.39 -5.28
C THR A 161 4.39 3.11 -6.67
N ALA A 162 5.22 2.74 -7.65
CA ALA A 162 4.76 2.49 -9.02
C ALA A 162 3.85 1.27 -9.11
N THR A 163 4.27 0.12 -8.54
CA THR A 163 3.46 -1.11 -8.57
C THR A 163 2.16 -0.94 -7.78
N GLY A 164 2.19 -0.27 -6.62
CA GLY A 164 0.99 0.04 -5.84
C GLY A 164 -0.01 0.91 -6.61
N LEU A 165 0.46 1.99 -7.25
CA LEU A 165 -0.38 2.85 -8.09
C LEU A 165 -0.98 2.09 -9.28
N LEU A 166 -0.19 1.26 -9.95
CA LEU A 166 -0.66 0.44 -11.07
C LEU A 166 -1.73 -0.56 -10.61
N ASN A 167 -1.52 -1.22 -9.46
CA ASN A 167 -2.46 -2.20 -8.92
C ASN A 167 -3.82 -1.58 -8.58
N ILE A 168 -3.86 -0.43 -7.90
CA ILE A 168 -5.14 0.23 -7.58
C ILE A 168 -5.89 0.76 -8.82
N GLN A 169 -5.18 0.88 -9.95
CA GLN A 169 -5.74 1.26 -11.25
C GLN A 169 -6.05 0.05 -12.16
N TYR A 170 -5.83 -1.19 -11.69
CA TYR A 170 -5.95 -2.42 -12.49
C TYR A 170 -5.06 -2.46 -13.74
N ALA A 171 -3.97 -1.69 -13.73
CA ALA A 171 -3.01 -1.61 -14.81
C ALA A 171 -1.86 -2.59 -14.56
N TYR A 172 -2.09 -3.88 -14.79
CA TYR A 172 -1.07 -4.93 -14.64
C TYR A 172 -0.11 -4.96 -15.83
N LEU A 173 0.75 -3.95 -15.91
CA LEU A 173 1.77 -3.80 -16.96
C LEU A 173 3.02 -4.67 -16.74
N PHE A 174 3.01 -5.51 -15.71
CA PHE A 174 4.13 -6.33 -15.28
C PHE A 174 3.78 -7.82 -15.33
N GLY A 175 4.77 -8.67 -15.65
CA GLY A 175 4.61 -10.12 -15.79
C GLY A 175 4.83 -10.94 -14.52
N PHE A 176 4.79 -10.31 -13.34
CA PHE A 176 4.99 -10.96 -12.03
C PHE A 176 3.74 -10.87 -11.16
N ASP A 177 3.63 -11.75 -10.16
CA ASP A 177 2.57 -11.67 -9.16
C ASP A 177 2.74 -10.42 -8.30
N PHE A 178 1.71 -9.57 -8.28
CA PHE A 178 1.73 -8.31 -7.54
C PHE A 178 1.96 -8.54 -6.04
N TYR A 179 1.22 -9.46 -5.43
CA TYR A 179 1.26 -9.67 -3.98
C TYR A 179 2.66 -10.11 -3.53
N THR A 180 3.24 -11.11 -4.20
CA THR A 180 4.59 -11.59 -3.95
C THR A 180 5.63 -10.49 -4.12
N ALA A 181 5.61 -9.80 -5.26
CA ALA A 181 6.63 -8.81 -5.57
C ALA A 181 6.53 -7.58 -4.66
N HIS A 182 5.31 -7.13 -4.36
CA HIS A 182 5.06 -6.00 -3.46
C HIS A 182 5.50 -6.35 -2.02
N TRP A 183 5.20 -7.55 -1.53
CA TRP A 183 5.62 -8.02 -0.19
C TRP A 183 7.15 -8.04 -0.02
N TYR A 184 7.88 -8.74 -0.89
CA TYR A 184 9.33 -8.82 -0.77
C TYR A 184 10.02 -7.49 -1.05
N GLY A 185 9.51 -6.72 -2.02
CA GLY A 185 10.00 -5.38 -2.26
C GLY A 185 9.82 -4.46 -1.03
N ALA A 186 8.74 -4.64 -0.24
CA ALA A 186 8.49 -3.85 0.95
C ALA A 186 9.49 -4.18 2.06
N TRP A 187 9.86 -5.46 2.23
CA TRP A 187 10.92 -5.87 3.17
C TRP A 187 12.29 -5.35 2.77
N ILE A 188 12.65 -5.47 1.49
CA ILE A 188 13.91 -4.92 0.95
C ILE A 188 13.98 -3.41 1.20
N PHE A 189 12.89 -2.70 0.86
CA PHE A 189 12.78 -1.27 1.09
C PHE A 189 12.89 -0.92 2.58
N THR A 190 12.18 -1.65 3.45
CA THR A 190 12.17 -1.39 4.90
C THR A 190 13.54 -1.58 5.51
N ALA A 191 14.26 -2.65 5.16
CA ALA A 191 15.63 -2.88 5.63
C ALA A 191 16.58 -1.77 5.18
N ALA A 192 16.46 -1.34 3.90
CA ALA A 192 17.24 -0.23 3.37
C ALA A 192 16.89 1.11 4.05
N LEU A 193 15.61 1.36 4.34
CA LEU A 193 15.12 2.55 5.03
C LEU A 193 15.64 2.62 6.45
N VAL A 194 15.52 1.53 7.23
CA VAL A 194 16.02 1.48 8.62
C VAL A 194 17.53 1.74 8.64
N THR A 195 18.28 1.08 7.77
CA THR A 195 19.74 1.29 7.64
C THR A 195 20.05 2.76 7.30
N HIS A 196 19.35 3.32 6.32
CA HIS A 196 19.53 4.71 5.92
C HIS A 196 19.21 5.70 7.05
N VAL A 197 18.11 5.50 7.76
CA VAL A 197 17.71 6.33 8.90
C VAL A 197 18.75 6.24 10.00
N ALA A 198 19.20 5.03 10.38
CA ALA A 198 20.22 4.86 11.42
C ALA A 198 21.51 5.65 11.11
N ILE A 199 21.94 5.67 9.84
CA ILE A 199 23.17 6.36 9.40
C ILE A 199 22.98 7.87 9.25
N LYS A 200 21.84 8.34 8.74
CA LYS A 200 21.63 9.74 8.34
C LYS A 200 20.82 10.56 9.34
N LEU A 201 20.20 9.94 10.36
CA LEU A 201 19.39 10.63 11.37
C LEU A 201 20.16 11.74 12.10
N PRO A 202 21.40 11.55 12.60
CA PRO A 202 22.11 12.63 13.29
C PRO A 202 22.33 13.85 12.39
N ARG A 203 22.71 13.62 11.12
CA ARG A 203 22.89 14.71 10.14
C ARG A 203 21.58 15.41 9.81
N MET A 204 20.49 14.67 9.69
CA MET A 204 19.15 15.22 9.48
C MET A 204 18.76 16.14 10.64
N LEU A 205 18.97 15.70 11.89
CA LEU A 205 18.67 16.48 13.08
C LEU A 205 19.52 17.75 13.16
N THR A 206 20.83 17.66 12.87
CA THR A 206 21.72 18.83 12.82
C THR A 206 21.26 19.83 11.77
N ALA A 207 20.91 19.37 10.56
CA ALA A 207 20.43 20.24 9.50
C ALA A 207 19.10 20.93 9.87
N LEU A 208 18.16 20.21 10.49
CA LEU A 208 16.87 20.76 10.92
C LEU A 208 16.98 21.76 12.08
N ARG A 209 17.98 21.59 12.96
CA ARG A 209 18.30 22.53 14.06
C ARG A 209 19.12 23.74 13.60
N GLY A 210 19.72 23.68 12.42
CA GLY A 210 20.50 24.77 11.84
C GLY A 210 19.64 25.98 11.42
N PRO A 211 20.24 26.95 10.71
CA PRO A 211 19.53 28.15 10.26
C PRO A 211 18.28 27.78 9.46
N GLY A 212 17.11 28.23 9.90
CA GLY A 212 15.85 27.94 9.22
C GLY A 212 15.75 28.73 7.90
N PHE A 213 15.82 28.03 6.76
CA PHE A 213 15.76 28.69 5.44
C PHE A 213 14.33 28.81 4.86
N ALA A 214 13.31 28.40 5.61
CA ALA A 214 11.91 28.40 5.17
C ALA A 214 11.35 29.79 4.85
N ARG A 215 11.94 30.87 5.38
CA ARG A 215 11.46 32.24 5.19
C ARG A 215 12.33 33.07 4.25
N THR A 216 13.38 32.48 3.69
CA THR A 216 14.31 33.18 2.79
C THR A 216 13.62 33.43 1.43
N PRO A 217 13.49 34.69 0.98
CA PRO A 217 12.91 35.00 -0.33
C PRO A 217 13.89 34.63 -1.46
N VAL A 218 13.44 34.66 -2.71
CA VAL A 218 14.21 34.16 -3.87
C VAL A 218 15.51 34.94 -4.03
N GLU A 219 15.46 36.26 -3.91
CA GLU A 219 16.58 37.19 -4.13
C GLU A 219 17.73 36.96 -3.13
N ARG A 220 17.36 36.53 -1.91
CA ARG A 220 18.29 36.19 -0.81
C ARG A 220 18.59 34.69 -0.71
N THR A 221 18.03 33.87 -1.60
CA THR A 221 18.33 32.44 -1.61
C THR A 221 19.75 32.22 -2.11
N ARG A 222 20.58 31.64 -1.24
CA ARG A 222 21.95 31.26 -1.52
C ARG A 222 22.15 29.77 -1.22
N PRO A 223 23.17 29.13 -1.82
CA PRO A 223 23.57 27.77 -1.48
C PRO A 223 23.89 27.67 0.02
N GLU A 224 23.59 26.52 0.61
CA GLU A 224 24.09 26.18 1.94
C GLU A 224 25.61 25.93 1.89
N PRO A 225 26.33 25.97 3.03
CA PRO A 225 27.72 25.57 3.09
C PRO A 225 27.93 24.17 2.54
N ALA A 226 29.06 23.94 1.87
CA ALA A 226 29.39 22.65 1.29
C ALA A 226 29.30 21.54 2.35
N ASP A 227 28.60 20.47 2.01
CA ASP A 227 28.39 19.32 2.89
C ASP A 227 29.20 18.10 2.40
N PRO A 228 29.67 17.24 3.32
CA PRO A 228 30.41 16.02 2.95
C PRO A 228 29.56 15.03 2.15
N ASP A 229 28.24 15.20 2.20
CA ASP A 229 27.27 14.40 1.49
C ASP A 229 27.03 14.92 0.05
N GLY A 230 27.58 16.06 -0.37
CA GLY A 230 27.43 16.58 -1.75
C GLY A 230 25.99 16.95 -2.13
N LEU A 231 25.15 17.30 -1.15
CA LEU A 231 23.76 17.73 -1.37
C LEU A 231 23.70 19.14 -1.98
N VAL A 232 24.66 20.00 -1.65
CA VAL A 232 24.81 21.32 -2.26
C VAL A 232 25.33 21.21 -3.70
N ALA A 233 24.75 22.01 -4.60
CA ALA A 233 25.20 22.06 -5.99
C ALA A 233 26.65 22.55 -6.08
N ARG A 234 27.52 21.84 -6.83
CA ARG A 234 28.95 22.18 -6.97
C ARG A 234 29.17 23.52 -7.69
N ARG A 235 28.30 23.85 -8.64
CA ARG A 235 28.31 25.09 -9.40
C ARG A 235 26.91 25.70 -9.35
N PRO A 236 26.51 26.34 -8.25
CA PRO A 236 25.16 26.85 -8.11
C PRO A 236 24.93 28.05 -9.04
N GLY A 237 23.82 28.01 -9.78
CA GLY A 237 23.34 29.13 -10.58
C GLY A 237 22.48 30.11 -9.77
N PRO A 238 21.90 31.14 -10.41
CA PRO A 238 20.96 32.04 -9.74
C PRO A 238 19.72 31.28 -9.24
N ALA A 239 19.19 31.70 -8.10
CA ALA A 239 17.97 31.11 -7.55
C ALA A 239 16.76 31.51 -8.40
N THR A 240 16.08 30.53 -9.00
CA THR A 240 14.80 30.73 -9.71
C THR A 240 13.61 30.55 -8.78
N MET A 241 13.81 29.93 -7.62
CA MET A 241 12.78 29.70 -6.61
C MET A 241 13.39 29.69 -5.21
N SER A 242 12.56 29.88 -4.18
CA SER A 242 12.96 29.75 -2.79
C SER A 242 12.77 28.31 -2.30
N ARG A 243 13.44 27.95 -1.19
CA ARG A 243 13.20 26.66 -0.50
C ARG A 243 11.73 26.53 -0.07
N ARG A 244 11.12 27.65 0.36
CA ARG A 244 9.67 27.73 0.63
C ARG A 244 8.84 27.41 -0.61
N GLY A 245 9.23 27.92 -1.77
CA GLY A 245 8.56 27.63 -3.04
C GLY A 245 8.60 26.15 -3.39
N VAL A 246 9.74 25.48 -3.18
CA VAL A 246 9.84 24.02 -3.36
C VAL A 246 8.94 23.28 -2.39
N LEU A 247 8.97 23.64 -1.10
CA LEU A 247 8.11 23.02 -0.09
C LEU A 247 6.63 23.26 -0.35
N ALA A 248 6.26 24.44 -0.83
CA ALA A 248 4.88 24.77 -1.22
C ALA A 248 4.43 23.99 -2.45
N LEU A 249 5.32 23.78 -3.44
CA LEU A 249 5.01 22.95 -4.61
C LEU A 249 4.83 21.49 -4.23
N VAL A 250 5.76 20.92 -3.45
CA VAL A 250 5.71 19.53 -3.00
C VAL A 250 4.52 19.31 -2.07
N GLY A 251 4.37 20.15 -1.05
CA GLY A 251 3.27 20.09 -0.10
C GLY A 251 1.91 20.37 -0.75
N GLY A 252 1.83 21.35 -1.64
CA GLY A 252 0.63 21.65 -2.43
C GLY A 252 0.24 20.50 -3.35
N GLY A 253 1.21 19.86 -4.02
CA GLY A 253 0.97 18.66 -4.80
C GLY A 253 0.46 17.49 -3.95
N ALA A 254 1.07 17.26 -2.78
CA ALA A 254 0.63 16.23 -1.84
C ALA A 254 -0.79 16.51 -1.31
N LEU A 255 -1.09 17.76 -0.93
CA LEU A 255 -2.42 18.19 -0.48
C LEU A 255 -3.47 18.08 -1.59
N LEU A 256 -3.11 18.42 -2.83
CA LEU A 256 -3.98 18.25 -3.99
C LEU A 256 -4.31 16.78 -4.19
N LEU A 257 -3.31 15.89 -4.19
CA LEU A 257 -3.55 14.45 -4.30
C LEU A 257 -4.40 13.92 -3.13
N ALA A 258 -4.17 14.40 -1.91
CA ALA A 258 -4.97 14.05 -0.75
C ALA A 258 -6.43 14.47 -0.95
N ALA A 259 -6.67 15.72 -1.36
CA ALA A 259 -8.00 16.24 -1.64
C ALA A 259 -8.69 15.38 -2.71
N LEU A 260 -7.99 15.01 -3.78
CA LEU A 260 -8.50 14.23 -4.90
C LEU A 260 -8.67 12.71 -4.64
N THR A 261 -8.31 12.23 -3.44
CA THR A 261 -8.32 10.79 -3.10
C THR A 261 -9.07 10.49 -1.80
N VAL A 262 -9.06 11.38 -0.80
CA VAL A 262 -9.60 11.11 0.54
C VAL A 262 -11.07 10.65 0.54
N GLY A 263 -11.87 11.13 -0.42
CA GLY A 263 -13.25 10.72 -0.63
C GLY A 263 -13.47 9.22 -0.91
N GLN A 264 -12.41 8.47 -1.22
CA GLN A 264 -12.49 7.03 -1.43
C GLN A 264 -12.77 6.27 -0.13
N SER A 265 -12.19 6.73 0.97
CA SER A 265 -12.31 6.08 2.28
C SER A 265 -13.16 6.91 3.26
N VAL A 266 -13.67 8.09 2.86
CA VAL A 266 -14.52 8.96 3.68
C VAL A 266 -15.81 9.29 2.94
N ASP A 267 -16.93 8.73 3.40
CA ASP A 267 -18.22 8.81 2.67
C ASP A 267 -18.68 10.27 2.48
N ALA A 268 -18.51 11.12 3.49
CA ALA A 268 -18.86 12.54 3.42
C ALA A 268 -18.09 13.33 2.34
N LEU A 269 -16.94 12.81 1.90
CA LEU A 269 -16.07 13.45 0.91
C LEU A 269 -16.08 12.69 -0.43
N ARG A 270 -17.03 11.78 -0.68
CA ARG A 270 -17.06 10.90 -1.86
C ARG A 270 -16.80 11.61 -3.19
N ARG A 271 -17.36 12.82 -3.35
CA ARG A 271 -17.22 13.66 -4.57
C ARG A 271 -15.77 13.99 -4.92
N THR A 272 -14.84 13.88 -3.98
CA THR A 272 -13.45 14.18 -4.22
C THR A 272 -12.65 12.99 -4.75
N ALA A 273 -13.21 11.77 -4.80
CA ALA A 273 -12.54 10.54 -5.26
C ALA A 273 -12.30 10.49 -6.80
N LEU A 274 -11.67 11.53 -7.36
CA LEU A 274 -11.55 11.73 -8.81
C LEU A 274 -10.51 10.83 -9.48
N LEU A 275 -9.53 10.35 -8.72
CA LEU A 275 -8.39 9.60 -9.23
C LEU A 275 -8.55 8.07 -9.21
N LEU A 276 -9.62 7.51 -8.63
CA LEU A 276 -9.80 6.05 -8.61
C LEU A 276 -10.86 5.56 -9.62
N PRO A 277 -10.64 4.39 -10.25
CA PRO A 277 -11.52 3.86 -11.31
C PRO A 277 -12.98 3.72 -10.89
N ARG A 278 -13.23 3.49 -9.59
CA ARG A 278 -14.57 3.21 -9.07
C ARG A 278 -15.14 4.27 -8.12
N GLY A 279 -14.47 5.42 -7.99
CA GLY A 279 -14.95 6.54 -7.15
C GLY A 279 -15.96 7.47 -7.84
N ARG A 280 -16.14 7.33 -9.16
CA ARG A 280 -16.86 8.31 -10.00
C ARG A 280 -18.24 7.88 -10.48
N ARG A 281 -18.56 6.58 -10.45
CA ARG A 281 -19.83 6.04 -10.95
C ARG A 281 -20.58 5.37 -9.82
N ILE A 282 -21.45 6.17 -9.22
CA ILE A 282 -22.38 5.77 -8.19
C ILE A 282 -23.68 6.44 -8.59
N ASP A 283 -24.66 5.65 -8.99
CA ASP A 283 -26.03 6.14 -9.16
C ASP A 283 -26.56 6.56 -7.78
N ASP A 284 -27.47 7.53 -7.66
CA ASP A 284 -27.99 7.93 -6.34
C ASP A 284 -28.95 6.89 -5.72
N GLY A 285 -29.11 5.73 -6.38
CA GLY A 285 -29.96 4.63 -5.94
C GLY A 285 -29.37 3.83 -4.78
N PRO A 286 -30.19 2.99 -4.12
CA PRO A 286 -29.78 2.21 -2.95
C PRO A 286 -28.70 1.15 -3.24
N THR A 287 -28.44 0.82 -4.51
CA THR A 287 -27.37 -0.07 -4.97
C THR A 287 -26.24 0.68 -5.66
N GLY A 288 -26.29 2.01 -5.69
CA GLY A 288 -25.27 2.87 -6.24
C GLY A 288 -24.10 2.97 -5.30
N PHE A 289 -23.25 1.95 -5.30
CA PHE A 289 -21.93 2.02 -4.67
C PHE A 289 -20.98 1.09 -5.40
N PRO A 290 -19.65 1.26 -5.23
CA PRO A 290 -18.69 0.61 -6.11
C PRO A 290 -18.75 -0.92 -6.05
N VAL A 291 -18.55 -1.55 -7.22
CA VAL A 291 -18.50 -3.00 -7.40
C VAL A 291 -17.09 -3.41 -7.79
N ASN A 292 -16.44 -4.26 -6.98
CA ASN A 292 -15.10 -4.78 -7.29
C ASN A 292 -15.11 -5.79 -8.45
N ARG A 293 -16.04 -6.74 -8.40
CA ARG A 293 -16.19 -7.89 -9.32
C ARG A 293 -17.64 -7.95 -9.80
N SER A 294 -17.92 -7.77 -11.09
CA SER A 294 -19.31 -7.89 -11.58
C SER A 294 -19.76 -9.33 -11.70
N VAL A 295 -21.07 -9.55 -11.74
CA VAL A 295 -21.69 -10.87 -11.95
C VAL A 295 -21.24 -11.48 -13.28
N ALA A 296 -21.13 -10.63 -14.31
CA ALA A 296 -20.63 -11.01 -15.63
C ALA A 296 -19.16 -11.46 -15.56
N ALA A 297 -18.31 -10.72 -14.85
CA ALA A 297 -16.89 -11.07 -14.71
C ALA A 297 -16.70 -12.38 -13.91
N ALA A 298 -17.59 -12.66 -12.95
CA ALA A 298 -17.61 -13.90 -12.17
C ALA A 298 -18.19 -15.11 -12.92
N GLY A 299 -18.81 -14.89 -14.10
CA GLY A 299 -19.45 -15.95 -14.87
C GLY A 299 -20.65 -16.60 -14.17
N VAL A 300 -21.30 -15.87 -13.26
CA VAL A 300 -22.51 -16.31 -12.58
C VAL A 300 -23.72 -15.96 -13.43
N THR A 301 -24.57 -16.93 -13.74
CA THR A 301 -25.73 -16.70 -14.62
C THR A 301 -27.01 -16.43 -13.81
N PRO A 302 -28.00 -15.73 -14.41
CA PRO A 302 -29.30 -15.51 -13.77
C PRO A 302 -29.98 -16.81 -13.32
N GLU A 303 -29.84 -17.91 -14.06
CA GLU A 303 -30.42 -19.21 -13.74
C GLU A 303 -29.84 -19.78 -12.43
N GLN A 304 -28.54 -19.58 -12.18
CA GLN A 304 -27.87 -20.04 -10.96
C GLN A 304 -28.28 -19.25 -9.71
N THR A 305 -28.81 -18.04 -9.90
CA THR A 305 -29.21 -17.12 -8.83
C THR A 305 -30.73 -16.96 -8.72
N GLY A 306 -31.49 -17.58 -9.63
CA GLY A 306 -32.95 -17.53 -9.69
C GLY A 306 -33.67 -18.41 -8.66
N PRO A 307 -34.94 -18.79 -8.92
CA PRO A 307 -35.76 -19.55 -7.96
C PRO A 307 -35.21 -20.93 -7.56
N GLY A 308 -34.36 -21.51 -8.42
CA GLY A 308 -33.68 -22.78 -8.17
C GLY A 308 -32.47 -22.67 -7.23
N TRP A 309 -31.99 -21.47 -6.91
CA TRP A 309 -30.85 -21.29 -6.04
C TRP A 309 -31.10 -21.84 -4.64
N ARG A 310 -30.08 -22.47 -4.05
CA ARG A 310 -30.10 -22.99 -2.68
C ARG A 310 -28.78 -22.65 -1.98
N LEU A 311 -28.87 -22.21 -0.74
CA LEU A 311 -27.75 -22.16 0.19
C LEU A 311 -27.60 -23.51 0.88
N THR A 312 -26.41 -24.11 0.79
CA THR A 312 -26.06 -25.32 1.53
C THR A 312 -25.30 -24.95 2.81
N LEU A 313 -25.80 -25.38 3.96
CA LEU A 313 -25.12 -25.27 5.26
C LEU A 313 -24.65 -26.66 5.68
N ARG A 314 -23.39 -26.78 6.13
CA ARG A 314 -22.84 -28.06 6.60
C ARG A 314 -22.08 -27.89 7.92
N ALA A 315 -22.19 -28.88 8.79
CA ALA A 315 -21.30 -29.08 9.94
C ALA A 315 -21.25 -30.57 10.29
N GLY A 316 -20.06 -31.18 10.25
CA GLY A 316 -19.91 -32.63 10.38
C GLY A 316 -20.82 -33.39 9.38
N ASN A 317 -21.68 -34.28 9.90
CA ASN A 317 -22.62 -35.05 9.09
C ASN A 317 -23.97 -34.34 8.84
N ARG A 318 -24.19 -33.17 9.44
CA ARG A 318 -25.46 -32.44 9.31
C ARG A 318 -25.39 -31.48 8.13
N THR A 319 -26.34 -31.61 7.21
CA THR A 319 -26.50 -30.73 6.04
C THR A 319 -27.91 -30.16 6.02
N VAL A 320 -28.03 -28.86 5.77
CA VAL A 320 -29.31 -28.16 5.60
C VAL A 320 -29.25 -27.36 4.32
N ALA A 321 -30.25 -27.50 3.45
CA ALA A 321 -30.40 -26.67 2.25
C ALA A 321 -31.56 -25.68 2.45
N LEU A 322 -31.32 -24.40 2.19
CA LEU A 322 -32.31 -23.34 2.32
C LEU A 322 -32.45 -22.62 0.98
N ASP A 323 -33.68 -22.39 0.53
CA ASP A 323 -33.92 -21.43 -0.54
C ASP A 323 -33.98 -20.00 0.01
N ARG A 324 -34.06 -19.02 -0.90
CA ARG A 324 -34.10 -17.61 -0.52
C ARG A 324 -35.36 -17.24 0.28
N ALA A 325 -36.51 -17.85 -0.05
CA ALA A 325 -37.76 -17.57 0.65
C ALA A 325 -37.67 -18.02 2.12
N ARG A 326 -37.08 -19.18 2.38
CA ARG A 326 -36.84 -19.67 3.73
C ARG A 326 -35.86 -18.80 4.50
N LEU A 327 -34.79 -18.32 3.85
CA LEU A 327 -33.86 -17.37 4.48
C LEU A 327 -34.53 -16.05 4.85
N LEU A 328 -35.44 -15.53 4.02
CA LEU A 328 -36.22 -14.32 4.32
C LEU A 328 -37.21 -14.53 5.48
N ALA A 329 -37.67 -15.76 5.71
CA ALA A 329 -38.55 -16.13 6.80
C ALA A 329 -37.84 -16.36 8.15
N LEU A 330 -36.50 -16.47 8.16
CA LEU A 330 -35.71 -16.50 9.38
C LEU A 330 -35.64 -15.12 10.03
N ALA A 331 -35.23 -15.05 11.30
CA ALA A 331 -35.00 -13.79 11.98
C ALA A 331 -33.98 -12.93 11.22
N GLN A 332 -34.42 -11.75 10.77
CA GLN A 332 -33.57 -10.80 10.06
C GLN A 332 -32.87 -9.87 11.06
N HIS A 333 -31.59 -9.58 10.81
CA HIS A 333 -30.80 -8.58 11.52
C HIS A 333 -30.31 -7.52 10.54
N THR A 334 -30.23 -6.27 10.99
CA THR A 334 -29.73 -5.15 10.19
C THR A 334 -28.52 -4.52 10.87
N ALA A 335 -27.44 -4.32 10.12
CA ALA A 335 -26.21 -3.70 10.59
C ALA A 335 -25.70 -2.67 9.58
N VAL A 336 -25.24 -1.51 10.09
CA VAL A 336 -24.56 -0.50 9.26
C VAL A 336 -23.07 -0.78 9.30
N LEU A 337 -22.54 -1.31 8.20
CA LEU A 337 -21.15 -1.77 8.12
C LEU A 337 -20.44 -1.21 6.88
N PRO A 338 -19.15 -0.84 7.01
CA PRO A 338 -18.35 -0.51 5.86
C PRO A 338 -18.04 -1.76 5.03
N ILE A 339 -18.20 -1.68 3.72
CA ILE A 339 -17.52 -2.56 2.77
C ILE A 339 -16.26 -1.85 2.31
N ALA A 340 -15.09 -2.43 2.60
CA ALA A 340 -13.79 -1.82 2.32
C ALA A 340 -12.99 -2.71 1.37
N CYS A 341 -12.63 -2.17 0.22
CA CYS A 341 -11.91 -2.90 -0.80
C CYS A 341 -10.41 -2.67 -0.70
N VAL A 342 -9.66 -3.68 -1.14
CA VAL A 342 -8.20 -3.76 -1.05
C VAL A 342 -7.51 -2.80 -2.01
N GLU A 343 -8.26 -2.13 -2.90
CA GLU A 343 -7.73 -1.04 -3.72
C GLU A 343 -7.88 0.35 -3.07
N GLY A 344 -8.37 0.43 -1.82
CA GLY A 344 -8.39 1.65 -1.01
C GLY A 344 -9.72 2.37 -0.91
N TRP A 345 -10.72 2.01 -1.74
CA TRP A 345 -12.07 2.56 -1.61
C TRP A 345 -12.89 1.77 -0.59
N SER A 346 -13.76 2.46 0.13
CA SER A 346 -14.68 1.86 1.10
C SER A 346 -15.94 2.67 1.23
N THR A 347 -17.06 2.06 1.61
CA THR A 347 -18.31 2.79 1.85
C THR A 347 -19.17 2.11 2.91
N SER A 348 -19.87 2.90 3.73
CA SER A 348 -20.82 2.38 4.71
C SER A 348 -22.20 2.13 4.09
N GLN A 349 -22.75 0.96 4.34
CA GLN A 349 -24.06 0.54 3.81
C GLN A 349 -24.89 -0.10 4.92
N SER A 350 -26.22 -0.06 4.80
CA SER A 350 -27.12 -0.77 5.72
C SER A 350 -27.42 -2.16 5.16
N TRP A 351 -26.93 -3.20 5.81
CA TRP A 351 -27.06 -4.59 5.36
C TRP A 351 -28.11 -5.31 6.18
N THR A 352 -29.00 -6.04 5.53
CA THR A 352 -30.03 -6.84 6.21
C THR A 352 -29.97 -8.29 5.75
N GLY A 353 -30.03 -9.23 6.70
CA GLY A 353 -30.04 -10.66 6.41
C GLY A 353 -30.04 -11.52 7.68
N VAL A 354 -29.61 -12.76 7.56
CA VAL A 354 -29.56 -13.71 8.69
C VAL A 354 -28.16 -13.69 9.31
N ARG A 355 -28.05 -13.69 10.64
CA ARG A 355 -26.73 -13.71 11.29
C ARG A 355 -26.01 -15.03 11.04
N LEU A 356 -24.69 -14.99 10.81
CA LEU A 356 -23.91 -16.18 10.52
C LEU A 356 -23.96 -17.21 11.67
N ARG A 357 -23.92 -16.75 12.92
CA ARG A 357 -24.09 -17.62 14.10
C ARG A 357 -25.44 -18.34 14.14
N ASP A 358 -26.51 -17.71 13.66
CA ASP A 358 -27.85 -18.29 13.66
C ASP A 358 -27.94 -19.37 12.56
N LEU A 359 -27.28 -19.15 11.42
CA LEU A 359 -27.12 -20.17 10.38
C LEU A 359 -26.29 -21.37 10.87
N ALA A 360 -25.20 -21.12 11.61
CA ALA A 360 -24.37 -22.17 12.19
C ALA A 360 -25.17 -23.03 13.18
N ALA A 361 -26.04 -22.42 13.98
CA ALA A 361 -26.93 -23.13 14.91
C ALA A 361 -27.92 -24.09 14.19
N LEU A 362 -28.37 -23.77 12.97
CA LEU A 362 -29.27 -24.66 12.19
C LEU A 362 -28.64 -26.02 11.86
N VAL A 363 -27.31 -26.08 11.78
CA VAL A 363 -26.53 -27.31 11.57
C VAL A 363 -25.84 -27.81 12.83
N GLY A 364 -26.15 -27.24 14.01
CA GLY A 364 -25.62 -27.68 15.30
C GLY A 364 -24.22 -27.15 15.63
N ALA A 365 -23.70 -26.15 14.90
CA ALA A 365 -22.40 -25.54 15.13
C ALA A 365 -22.54 -24.20 15.90
N ALA A 366 -22.82 -24.26 17.21
CA ALA A 366 -23.06 -23.04 18.00
C ALA A 366 -21.80 -22.17 18.25
N GLY A 367 -20.61 -22.74 18.14
CA GLY A 367 -19.33 -22.05 18.32
C GLY A 367 -18.26 -22.61 17.38
N PRO A 368 -18.40 -22.44 16.06
CA PRO A 368 -17.47 -23.01 15.10
C PRO A 368 -16.10 -22.33 15.21
N ALA A 369 -15.03 -23.11 15.10
CA ALA A 369 -13.67 -22.60 15.02
C ALA A 369 -13.45 -21.83 13.71
N THR A 370 -14.03 -22.30 12.60
CA THR A 370 -13.98 -21.62 11.31
C THR A 370 -15.28 -21.80 10.50
N ALA A 371 -15.48 -20.94 9.50
CA ALA A 371 -16.49 -21.14 8.47
C ALA A 371 -15.91 -20.91 7.08
N ARG A 372 -15.95 -21.94 6.24
CA ARG A 372 -15.60 -21.86 4.82
C ARG A 372 -16.81 -21.47 4.00
N VAL A 373 -16.73 -20.33 3.32
CA VAL A 373 -17.81 -19.75 2.50
C VAL A 373 -17.43 -19.86 1.03
N ARG A 374 -18.26 -20.52 0.22
CA ARG A 374 -18.04 -20.71 -1.22
C ARG A 374 -19.04 -19.93 -2.06
N SER A 375 -18.52 -19.32 -3.13
CA SER A 375 -19.29 -18.61 -4.16
C SER A 375 -19.72 -19.54 -5.28
N LEU A 376 -20.74 -19.13 -6.05
CA LEU A 376 -21.08 -19.67 -7.36
C LEU A 376 -20.04 -19.34 -8.45
N GLU A 377 -19.13 -18.40 -8.20
CA GLU A 377 -18.05 -18.05 -9.12
C GLU A 377 -17.16 -19.26 -9.44
N ARG A 378 -16.95 -19.54 -10.73
CA ARG A 378 -16.26 -20.76 -11.20
C ARG A 378 -14.73 -20.68 -11.14
N ALA A 379 -14.18 -19.47 -11.22
CA ALA A 379 -12.74 -19.24 -11.30
C ALA A 379 -12.36 -17.93 -10.60
N GLY A 380 -11.15 -17.87 -10.04
CA GLY A 380 -10.65 -16.69 -9.34
C GLY A 380 -10.07 -17.02 -7.97
N LEU A 381 -9.22 -16.12 -7.47
CA LEU A 381 -8.54 -16.23 -6.17
C LEU A 381 -9.51 -16.11 -4.98
N PHE A 382 -10.64 -15.41 -5.17
CA PHE A 382 -11.59 -15.06 -4.10
C PHE A 382 -12.96 -15.74 -4.26
N ARG A 383 -13.00 -16.92 -4.90
CA ARG A 383 -14.23 -17.74 -5.01
C ARG A 383 -14.63 -18.40 -3.68
N GLU A 384 -13.70 -18.44 -2.73
CA GLU A 384 -13.86 -19.00 -1.40
C GLU A 384 -13.18 -18.07 -0.40
N ALA A 385 -13.74 -17.98 0.80
CA ALA A 385 -13.11 -17.32 1.94
C ALA A 385 -13.36 -18.17 3.20
N VAL A 386 -12.41 -18.15 4.13
CA VAL A 386 -12.50 -18.77 5.44
C VAL A 386 -12.62 -17.68 6.49
N LEU A 387 -13.61 -17.79 7.36
CA LEU A 387 -13.81 -16.93 8.51
C LEU A 387 -13.34 -17.65 9.76
N HIS A 388 -12.69 -16.96 10.69
CA HIS A 388 -12.43 -17.52 12.02
C HIS A 388 -13.67 -17.42 12.92
N GLY A 389 -13.71 -18.18 14.01
CA GLY A 389 -14.88 -18.28 14.88
C GLY A 389 -15.38 -16.94 15.42
N GLY A 390 -14.49 -16.00 15.74
CA GLY A 390 -14.86 -14.65 16.16
C GLY A 390 -15.57 -13.85 15.06
N GLN A 391 -15.20 -14.05 13.80
CA GLN A 391 -15.87 -13.44 12.65
C GLN A 391 -17.26 -14.05 12.39
N VAL A 392 -17.43 -15.35 12.66
CA VAL A 392 -18.72 -16.03 12.49
C VAL A 392 -19.70 -15.66 13.62
N THR A 393 -19.18 -15.53 14.84
CA THR A 393 -19.98 -15.31 16.04
C THR A 393 -20.27 -13.83 16.35
N ASP A 394 -19.63 -12.88 15.64
CA ASP A 394 -19.92 -11.44 15.81
C ASP A 394 -21.42 -11.17 15.59
N PRO A 395 -22.07 -10.37 16.47
CA PRO A 395 -23.50 -10.09 16.37
C PRO A 395 -23.93 -9.37 15.09
N ASP A 396 -23.00 -8.71 14.39
CA ASP A 396 -23.24 -8.00 13.13
C ASP A 396 -22.69 -8.74 11.90
N ALA A 397 -22.19 -9.98 12.05
CA ALA A 397 -21.82 -10.82 10.92
C ALA A 397 -23.07 -11.43 10.27
N LEU A 398 -23.25 -11.17 8.97
CA LEU A 398 -24.49 -11.45 8.25
C LEU A 398 -24.22 -12.27 6.97
N LEU A 399 -25.15 -13.18 6.67
CA LEU A 399 -25.51 -13.50 5.30
C LEU A 399 -26.58 -12.48 4.86
N ALA A 400 -26.14 -11.39 4.25
CA ALA A 400 -26.99 -10.31 3.77
C ALA A 400 -27.80 -10.75 2.53
N LEU A 401 -29.09 -10.40 2.53
CA LEU A 401 -30.04 -10.63 1.44
C LEU A 401 -30.50 -9.30 0.81
N ARG A 402 -30.35 -8.20 1.55
CA ARG A 402 -30.75 -6.84 1.20
C ARG A 402 -29.65 -5.84 1.57
N VAL A 403 -29.59 -4.74 0.84
CA VAL A 403 -28.75 -3.58 1.12
C VAL A 403 -29.57 -2.30 0.96
N ASN A 404 -29.43 -1.36 1.89
CA ASN A 404 -30.15 -0.08 1.91
C ASN A 404 -31.66 -0.21 1.69
N GLY A 405 -32.26 -1.23 2.31
CA GLY A 405 -33.71 -1.47 2.23
C GLY A 405 -34.20 -2.09 0.93
N VAL A 406 -33.33 -2.48 -0.01
CA VAL A 406 -33.72 -3.20 -1.24
C VAL A 406 -33.01 -4.55 -1.36
N ASP A 407 -33.49 -5.42 -2.24
CA ASP A 407 -32.77 -6.65 -2.58
C ASP A 407 -31.39 -6.32 -3.17
N LEU A 408 -30.41 -7.20 -2.89
CA LEU A 408 -29.10 -7.09 -3.51
C LEU A 408 -29.26 -7.04 -5.03
N SER A 409 -28.48 -6.20 -5.71
CA SER A 409 -28.34 -6.31 -7.17
C SER A 409 -27.51 -7.55 -7.53
N PRO A 410 -27.59 -8.04 -8.77
CA PRO A 410 -26.71 -9.11 -9.25
C PRO A 410 -25.23 -8.84 -8.96
N ASP A 411 -24.75 -7.63 -9.23
CA ASP A 411 -23.35 -7.25 -9.01
C ASP A 411 -22.95 -7.14 -7.53
N HIS A 412 -23.91 -6.82 -6.66
CA HIS A 412 -23.70 -6.78 -5.21
C HIS A 412 -23.86 -8.14 -4.54
N GLY A 413 -24.12 -9.21 -5.30
CA GLY A 413 -24.10 -10.58 -4.81
C GLY A 413 -25.48 -11.20 -4.60
N TYR A 414 -26.53 -10.72 -5.28
CA TYR A 414 -27.82 -11.43 -5.31
C TYR A 414 -27.61 -12.92 -5.65
N PRO A 415 -28.24 -13.88 -4.93
CA PRO A 415 -29.32 -13.68 -3.96
C PRO A 415 -28.87 -13.47 -2.50
N ALA A 416 -27.59 -13.72 -2.20
CA ALA A 416 -27.02 -13.64 -0.86
C ALA A 416 -25.51 -13.39 -0.89
N ARG A 417 -25.03 -12.58 0.05
CA ARG A 417 -23.60 -12.29 0.27
C ARG A 417 -23.23 -12.34 1.74
N VAL A 418 -21.99 -12.64 2.05
CA VAL A 418 -21.43 -12.46 3.39
C VAL A 418 -21.01 -11.01 3.61
N ILE A 419 -21.29 -10.48 4.80
CA ILE A 419 -20.79 -9.20 5.30
C ILE A 419 -20.34 -9.41 6.76
N VAL A 420 -19.10 -9.03 7.06
CA VAL A 420 -18.51 -9.16 8.40
C VAL A 420 -17.82 -7.84 8.78
N PRO A 421 -17.99 -7.35 10.03
CA PRO A 421 -17.29 -6.16 10.51
C PRO A 421 -15.77 -6.27 10.36
N ALA A 422 -15.12 -5.16 10.00
CA ALA A 422 -13.66 -5.02 9.87
C ALA A 422 -12.97 -6.03 8.92
N LEU A 423 -13.71 -6.79 8.10
CA LEU A 423 -13.13 -7.76 7.20
C LEU A 423 -12.77 -7.12 5.85
N PRO A 424 -11.67 -7.56 5.18
CA PRO A 424 -11.42 -7.19 3.79
C PRO A 424 -12.60 -7.55 2.89
N GLY A 425 -13.01 -6.61 2.03
CA GLY A 425 -14.18 -6.78 1.17
C GLY A 425 -14.07 -7.95 0.19
N VAL A 426 -12.85 -8.42 -0.11
CA VAL A 426 -12.59 -9.63 -0.89
C VAL A 426 -13.02 -10.92 -0.17
N HIS A 427 -13.10 -10.92 1.17
CA HIS A 427 -13.58 -12.05 1.98
C HIS A 427 -15.07 -11.93 2.35
N CYS A 428 -15.71 -10.81 2.00
CA CYS A 428 -17.17 -10.64 2.05
C CYS A 428 -17.82 -11.27 0.81
N THR A 429 -17.74 -12.62 0.73
CA THR A 429 -18.09 -13.44 -0.43
C THR A 429 -19.47 -13.14 -1.00
N LYS A 430 -19.56 -13.01 -2.33
CA LYS A 430 -20.80 -12.78 -3.08
C LYS A 430 -21.31 -14.05 -3.73
N TRP A 431 -22.60 -14.08 -4.09
CA TRP A 431 -23.24 -15.22 -4.76
C TRP A 431 -23.02 -16.52 -3.97
N VAL A 432 -23.28 -16.48 -2.66
CA VAL A 432 -22.93 -17.59 -1.76
C VAL A 432 -23.71 -18.84 -2.16
N ALA A 433 -23.02 -19.98 -2.24
CA ALA A 433 -23.61 -21.28 -2.55
C ALA A 433 -23.56 -22.22 -1.35
N GLU A 434 -22.47 -22.17 -0.57
CA GLU A 434 -22.23 -23.08 0.55
C GLU A 434 -21.51 -22.38 1.71
N ILE A 435 -21.87 -22.75 2.93
CA ILE A 435 -21.13 -22.44 4.15
C ILE A 435 -20.89 -23.74 4.92
N VAL A 436 -19.63 -24.08 5.13
CA VAL A 436 -19.20 -25.23 5.94
C VAL A 436 -18.63 -24.70 7.25
N PHE A 437 -19.23 -25.10 8.36
CA PHE A 437 -18.77 -24.75 9.71
C PHE A 437 -17.96 -25.91 10.29
N ASP A 438 -16.74 -25.60 10.71
CA ASP A 438 -15.81 -26.57 11.29
C ASP A 438 -15.60 -26.23 12.78
N GLY A 439 -15.53 -27.27 13.62
CA GLY A 439 -15.46 -27.19 15.08
C GLY A 439 -14.05 -27.14 15.66
#